data_AF-A0A9Q0VZF0-F1
#
_entry.id   AF-A0A9Q0VZF0-F1
#
_cell.length_a   1.000
_cell.length_b   1.000
_cell.length_c   1.000
_cell.angle_alpha   90.00
_cell.angle_beta   90.00
_cell.angle_gamma   90.00
#
_symmetry.space_group_name_H-M   'P 1'
#
loop_
_entity.id
_entity.type
_entity.pdbx_description
1 polymer ?
#
loop_
_entity_poly.entity_id
_entity_poly.type
_entity_poly.pdbx_seq_one_letter_code
_entity_poly.pdbx_strand_id
1 'polypeptide(L)'
;MIVALLVPNFLMGVGVSALAIMFLSLASGLYRPLPDLPKFFWRYPMAYISFTSWAAQGQYKNDMLGLEFDPFVQGEPKIQGKQILQKYFGVRVNYSKWWDLAALLFLLLCHKLVFLSILKYKERLVLLLRRFCAKRTLKDLALRPSFRKEKYGSSRRNQPLHPLSAQEGLASPLS
;
A
#
# COMPACT_ATOMS: atom_id res chain seq x y z
N MET A 1 6.33 4.16 -7.93
CA MET A 1 7.24 4.85 -6.98
C MET A 1 6.84 4.69 -5.52
N ILE A 2 5.55 4.53 -5.18
CA ILE A 2 5.11 4.35 -3.77
C ILE A 2 5.74 3.11 -3.11
N VAL A 3 5.81 1.99 -3.83
CA VAL A 3 6.30 0.70 -3.30
C VAL A 3 7.76 0.77 -2.82
N ALA A 4 8.62 1.52 -3.51
CA ALA A 4 10.01 1.69 -3.13
C ALA A 4 10.21 2.47 -1.81
N LEU A 5 9.24 3.28 -1.38
CA LEU A 5 9.29 3.99 -0.09
C LEU A 5 8.90 3.10 1.11
N LEU A 6 8.15 2.03 0.86
CA LEU A 6 7.64 1.14 1.90
C LEU A 6 8.58 -0.02 2.21
N VAL A 7 9.40 -0.39 1.24
CA VAL A 7 10.16 -1.63 1.24
C VAL A 7 11.63 -1.33 1.54
N PRO A 8 12.28 -2.09 2.44
CA PRO A 8 13.69 -1.88 2.81
C PRO A 8 14.71 -1.98 1.67
N ASN A 9 14.45 -2.80 0.63
CA ASN A 9 15.40 -3.07 -0.46
C ASN A 9 14.74 -3.02 -1.85
N PHE A 10 15.48 -2.59 -2.87
CA PHE A 10 14.97 -2.41 -4.25
C PHE A 10 14.34 -3.68 -4.84
N LEU A 11 15.00 -4.83 -4.72
CA LEU A 11 14.53 -6.10 -5.29
C LEU A 11 13.15 -6.52 -4.75
N MET A 12 12.93 -6.37 -3.44
CA MET A 12 11.62 -6.64 -2.84
C MET A 12 10.57 -5.63 -3.30
N GLY A 13 10.97 -4.39 -3.58
CA GLY A 13 10.09 -3.36 -4.13
C GLY A 13 9.62 -3.70 -5.53
N VAL A 14 10.52 -4.21 -6.39
CA VAL A 14 10.18 -4.71 -7.72
C VAL A 14 9.21 -5.89 -7.62
N GLY A 15 9.52 -6.89 -6.80
CA GLY A 15 8.66 -8.07 -6.62
C GLY A 15 7.24 -7.72 -6.15
N VAL A 16 7.11 -6.89 -5.11
CA VAL A 16 5.81 -6.44 -4.60
C VAL A 16 5.04 -5.64 -5.66
N SER A 17 5.73 -4.79 -6.42
CA SER A 17 5.07 -4.01 -7.48
C SER A 17 4.58 -4.89 -8.63
N ALA A 18 5.35 -5.92 -9.02
CA ALA A 18 4.95 -6.87 -10.05
C ALA A 18 3.72 -7.67 -9.61
N LEU A 19 3.70 -8.16 -8.37
CA LEU A 19 2.53 -8.84 -7.80
C LEU A 19 1.31 -7.93 -7.73
N ALA A 20 1.47 -6.67 -7.33
CA ALA A 20 0.38 -5.70 -7.29
C ALA A 20 -0.18 -5.39 -8.68
N ILE A 21 0.69 -5.22 -9.68
CA ILE A 21 0.26 -5.01 -11.07
C ILE A 21 -0.46 -6.25 -11.60
N MET A 22 0.10 -7.45 -11.39
CA MET A 22 -0.54 -8.69 -11.79
C MET A 22 -1.92 -8.84 -11.15
N PHE A 23 -2.04 -8.54 -9.85
CA PHE A 23 -3.31 -8.57 -9.14
C PHE A 23 -4.33 -7.55 -9.70
N LEU A 24 -3.89 -6.34 -10.05
CA LEU A 24 -4.72 -5.34 -10.72
C LEU A 24 -5.13 -5.77 -12.14
N SER A 25 -4.26 -6.48 -12.86
CA SER A 25 -4.54 -7.05 -14.18
C SER A 25 -5.59 -8.14 -14.14
N LEU A 26 -5.73 -8.91 -13.05
CA LEU A 26 -6.81 -9.89 -12.91
C LEU A 26 -8.20 -9.26 -12.99
N ALA A 27 -8.35 -8.01 -12.54
CA ALA A 27 -9.60 -7.26 -12.57
C ALA A 27 -9.87 -6.54 -13.91
N SER A 28 -8.95 -6.61 -14.88
CA SER A 28 -8.94 -5.76 -16.07
C SER A 28 -9.90 -6.15 -17.18
N GLY A 29 -10.47 -7.35 -17.11
CA GLY A 29 -11.28 -7.91 -18.19
C GLY A 29 -10.51 -8.68 -19.26
N LEU A 30 -9.17 -8.74 -19.16
CA LEU A 30 -8.31 -9.45 -20.12
C LEU A 30 -8.48 -10.97 -20.06
N TYR A 31 -8.69 -11.54 -18.87
CA TYR A 31 -8.81 -12.98 -18.66
C TYR A 31 -10.25 -13.48 -18.72
N ARG A 32 -11.20 -12.60 -18.39
CA ARG A 32 -12.62 -12.90 -18.36
C ARG A 32 -13.40 -11.61 -18.60
N PRO A 33 -14.50 -11.62 -19.37
CA PRO A 33 -15.28 -10.41 -19.64
C PRO A 33 -15.73 -9.74 -18.33
N LEU A 34 -15.60 -8.41 -18.26
CA LEU A 34 -16.03 -7.61 -17.10
C LEU A 34 -17.46 -7.92 -16.58
N PRO A 35 -18.47 -8.21 -17.43
CA PRO A 35 -19.81 -8.52 -16.92
C PRO A 35 -19.89 -9.82 -16.10
N ASP A 36 -18.99 -10.77 -16.34
CA ASP A 36 -19.01 -12.10 -15.71
C ASP A 36 -18.29 -12.14 -14.36
N LEU A 37 -17.61 -11.05 -13.97
CA LEU A 37 -16.89 -11.00 -12.71
C LEU A 37 -17.85 -10.73 -11.52
N PRO A 38 -17.55 -11.30 -10.32
CA PRO A 38 -18.34 -11.06 -9.12
C PRO A 38 -18.46 -9.58 -8.81
N LYS A 39 -19.69 -9.12 -8.57
CA LYS A 39 -20.00 -7.69 -8.44
C LYS A 39 -19.29 -7.00 -7.27
N PHE A 40 -19.20 -7.70 -6.13
CA PHE A 40 -18.81 -7.11 -4.84
C PHE A 40 -17.34 -6.67 -4.75
N PHE A 41 -16.42 -7.35 -5.43
CA PHE A 41 -14.99 -7.07 -5.31
C PHE A 41 -14.34 -6.74 -6.65
N TRP A 42 -14.57 -7.58 -7.65
CA TRP A 42 -13.86 -7.52 -8.91
C TRP A 42 -14.43 -6.45 -9.84
N ARG A 43 -15.76 -6.39 -9.99
CA ARG A 43 -16.42 -5.40 -10.84
C ARG A 43 -16.45 -4.02 -10.19
N TYR A 44 -16.68 -3.98 -8.89
CA TYR A 44 -16.57 -2.79 -8.05
C TYR A 44 -15.84 -3.19 -6.76
N PRO A 45 -14.85 -2.43 -6.26
CA PRO A 45 -14.22 -1.25 -6.86
C PRO A 45 -13.02 -1.58 -7.77
N MET A 46 -12.59 -2.84 -7.81
CA MET A 46 -11.26 -3.20 -8.32
C MET A 46 -11.06 -2.88 -9.80
N ALA A 47 -12.02 -3.21 -10.67
CA ALA A 47 -11.95 -2.86 -12.09
C ALA A 47 -11.86 -1.35 -12.35
N TYR A 48 -12.43 -0.51 -11.48
CA TYR A 48 -12.42 0.96 -11.64
C TYR A 48 -11.13 1.60 -11.15
N ILE A 49 -10.51 1.06 -10.10
CA ILE A 49 -9.24 1.56 -9.55
C ILE A 49 -8.06 1.04 -10.36
N SER A 50 -8.22 -0.11 -11.03
CA SER A 50 -7.18 -0.74 -11.81
C SER A 50 -6.94 0.01 -13.13
N PHE A 51 -5.73 0.55 -13.29
CA PHE A 51 -5.31 1.22 -14.52
C PHE A 51 -5.32 0.27 -15.72
N THR A 52 -5.04 -1.03 -15.50
CA THR A 52 -5.02 -2.02 -16.56
C THR A 52 -6.40 -2.25 -17.16
N SER A 53 -7.49 -2.08 -16.39
CA SER A 53 -8.86 -2.20 -16.91
C SER A 53 -9.20 -1.08 -17.89
N TRP A 54 -8.82 0.15 -17.56
CA TRP A 54 -9.04 1.31 -18.42
C TRP A 54 -8.15 1.26 -19.66
N ALA A 55 -6.90 0.81 -19.50
CA ALA A 55 -5.98 0.60 -20.62
C ALA A 55 -6.50 -0.46 -21.59
N ALA A 56 -6.94 -1.63 -21.09
CA ALA A 56 -7.51 -2.69 -21.92
C ALA A 56 -8.77 -2.23 -22.67
N GLN A 57 -9.70 -1.55 -21.98
CA GLN A 57 -10.91 -1.02 -22.62
C GLN A 57 -10.60 0.03 -23.68
N GLY A 58 -9.68 0.95 -23.39
CA GLY A 58 -9.22 1.96 -24.34
C GLY A 58 -8.57 1.35 -25.58
N GLN A 59 -7.72 0.33 -25.38
CA GLN A 59 -7.08 -0.40 -26.47
C GLN A 59 -8.09 -1.16 -27.32
N TYR A 60 -9.00 -1.93 -26.72
CA TYR A 60 -10.04 -2.64 -27.48
C TYR A 60 -10.94 -1.69 -28.27
N LYS A 61 -11.28 -0.53 -27.72
CA LYS A 61 -12.00 0.50 -28.48
C LYS A 61 -11.16 1.09 -29.59
N ASN A 62 -9.86 1.29 -29.37
CA ASN A 62 -8.99 1.83 -30.41
C ASN A 62 -8.82 0.86 -31.58
N ASP A 63 -8.72 -0.42 -31.28
CA ASP A 63 -8.38 -1.44 -32.27
C ASP A 63 -9.63 -2.00 -32.99
N MET A 64 -10.82 -1.94 -32.37
CA MET A 64 -12.05 -2.50 -32.96
C MET A 64 -13.04 -1.48 -33.49
N LEU A 65 -13.02 -0.22 -33.04
CA LEU A 65 -13.99 0.77 -33.53
C LEU A 65 -13.68 1.18 -34.97
N GLY A 66 -14.68 1.07 -35.85
CA GLY A 66 -14.57 1.42 -37.26
C GLY A 66 -14.05 0.30 -38.16
N LEU A 67 -13.79 -0.88 -37.60
CA LEU A 67 -13.45 -2.08 -38.38
C LEU A 67 -14.64 -3.03 -38.50
N GLU A 68 -14.68 -3.73 -39.62
CA GLU A 68 -15.59 -4.83 -39.90
C GLU A 68 -14.75 -6.11 -40.04
N PHE A 69 -15.26 -7.19 -39.47
CA PHE A 69 -14.60 -8.49 -39.46
C PHE A 69 -15.43 -9.50 -40.22
N ASP A 70 -14.74 -10.45 -40.86
CA ASP A 70 -15.42 -11.57 -41.50
C ASP A 70 -16.05 -12.47 -40.42
N PRO A 71 -17.23 -13.03 -40.71
CA PRO A 71 -17.93 -13.89 -39.77
C PRO A 71 -17.17 -15.20 -39.52
N PHE A 72 -17.43 -15.82 -38.37
CA PHE A 72 -16.90 -17.15 -38.05
C PHE A 72 -17.46 -18.26 -38.96
N VAL A 73 -18.65 -18.06 -39.53
CA VAL A 73 -19.31 -18.98 -40.45
C VAL A 73 -19.36 -18.34 -41.83
N GLN A 74 -18.84 -19.04 -42.84
CA GLN A 74 -18.88 -18.56 -44.22
C GLN A 74 -20.34 -18.40 -44.68
N GLY A 75 -20.72 -17.18 -45.07
CA GLY A 75 -22.05 -16.84 -45.58
C GLY A 75 -22.84 -15.82 -44.74
N GLU A 76 -22.40 -15.51 -43.51
CA GLU A 76 -23.03 -14.47 -42.69
C GLU A 76 -22.58 -13.04 -43.06
N PRO A 77 -23.35 -11.99 -42.72
CA PRO A 77 -22.91 -10.62 -42.91
C PRO A 77 -21.65 -10.31 -42.08
N LYS A 78 -20.82 -9.39 -42.58
CA LYS A 78 -19.65 -8.90 -41.84
C LYS A 78 -20.06 -8.34 -40.49
N ILE A 79 -19.29 -8.70 -39.46
CA ILE A 79 -19.58 -8.33 -38.07
C ILE A 79 -18.82 -7.04 -37.75
N GLN A 80 -19.53 -6.03 -37.27
CA GLN A 80 -18.89 -4.78 -36.84
C GLN A 80 -18.09 -5.00 -35.54
N GLY A 81 -16.89 -4.42 -35.46
CA GLY A 81 -16.06 -4.49 -34.25
C GLY A 81 -16.76 -3.94 -33.00
N LYS A 82 -17.71 -3.00 -33.15
CA LYS A 82 -18.58 -2.54 -32.04
C LYS A 82 -19.42 -3.66 -31.44
N GLN A 83 -20.00 -4.53 -32.28
CA GLN A 83 -20.81 -5.65 -31.81
C GLN A 83 -19.94 -6.70 -31.12
N ILE A 84 -18.73 -6.94 -31.64
CA ILE A 84 -17.77 -7.87 -31.03
C ILE A 84 -17.36 -7.39 -29.64
N LEU A 85 -17.04 -6.11 -29.54
CA LEU A 85 -16.62 -5.47 -28.29
C LEU A 85 -17.69 -5.57 -27.18
N GLN A 86 -18.96 -5.46 -27.56
CA GLN A 86 -20.08 -5.55 -26.62
C GLN A 86 -20.46 -7.01 -26.29
N LYS A 87 -20.50 -7.89 -27.30
CA LYS A 87 -21.01 -9.26 -27.17
C LYS A 87 -19.98 -10.23 -26.59
N TYR A 88 -18.71 -10.11 -26.97
CA TYR A 88 -17.64 -11.03 -26.54
C TYR A 88 -16.81 -10.45 -25.40
N PHE A 89 -16.38 -9.19 -25.49
CA PHE A 89 -15.52 -8.58 -24.47
C PHE A 89 -16.31 -7.90 -23.34
N GLY A 90 -17.62 -7.67 -23.52
CA GLY A 90 -18.49 -7.04 -22.53
C GLY A 90 -18.09 -5.60 -22.20
N VAL A 91 -17.41 -4.92 -23.12
CA VAL A 91 -16.91 -3.54 -22.93
C VAL A 91 -18.03 -2.55 -23.28
N ARG A 92 -18.17 -1.51 -22.45
CA ARG A 92 -19.18 -0.47 -22.65
C ARG A 92 -18.75 0.48 -23.77
N VAL A 93 -19.49 0.47 -24.87
CA VAL A 93 -19.26 1.36 -26.02
C VAL A 93 -20.05 2.68 -25.94
N ASN A 94 -20.72 2.95 -24.80
CA ASN A 94 -21.55 4.13 -24.60
C ASN A 94 -20.75 5.44 -24.56
N TYR A 95 -19.42 5.37 -24.40
CA TYR A 95 -18.55 6.52 -24.29
C TYR A 95 -17.28 6.33 -25.12
N SER A 96 -16.73 7.45 -25.59
CA SER A 96 -15.58 7.50 -26.51
C SER A 96 -14.28 7.01 -25.87
N LYS A 97 -13.34 6.52 -26.69
CA LYS A 97 -11.99 6.07 -26.28
C LYS A 97 -11.20 7.12 -25.50
N TRP A 98 -11.48 8.40 -25.74
CA TRP A 98 -10.84 9.52 -25.04
C TRP A 98 -11.22 9.60 -23.55
N TRP A 99 -12.39 9.10 -23.16
CA TRP A 99 -12.76 9.02 -21.75
C TRP A 99 -11.97 7.95 -21.01
N ASP A 100 -11.67 6.81 -21.65
CA ASP A 100 -10.78 5.80 -21.07
C ASP A 100 -9.36 6.38 -20.88
N LEU A 101 -8.88 7.16 -21.85
CA LEU A 101 -7.59 7.87 -21.74
C LEU A 101 -7.60 8.94 -20.65
N ALA A 102 -8.69 9.72 -20.54
CA ALA A 102 -8.85 10.72 -19.50
C ALA A 102 -8.88 10.08 -18.10
N ALA A 103 -9.57 8.95 -17.95
CA ALA A 103 -9.60 8.19 -16.70
C ALA A 103 -8.21 7.66 -16.31
N LEU A 104 -7.42 7.16 -17.29
CA LEU A 104 -6.02 6.76 -17.07
C LEU A 104 -5.15 7.92 -16.61
N LEU A 105 -5.24 9.08 -17.27
CA LEU A 105 -4.53 10.30 -16.89
C LEU A 105 -4.93 10.76 -15.48
N PHE A 106 -6.22 10.75 -15.17
CA PHE A 106 -6.73 11.09 -13.85
C PHE A 106 -6.18 10.14 -12.77
N LEU A 107 -6.23 8.83 -13.00
CA LEU A 107 -5.71 7.84 -12.08
C LEU A 107 -4.19 7.99 -11.86
N LEU A 108 -3.44 8.30 -12.93
CA LEU A 108 -2.01 8.60 -12.85
C LEU A 108 -1.74 9.83 -11.99
N LEU A 109 -2.49 10.92 -12.20
CA LEU A 109 -2.40 12.15 -11.41
C LEU A 109 -2.73 11.88 -9.93
N CYS A 110 -3.84 11.19 -9.65
CA CYS A 110 -4.22 10.79 -8.29
C CYS A 110 -3.12 9.98 -7.61
N HIS A 111 -2.57 8.96 -8.29
CA HIS A 111 -1.47 8.17 -7.76
C HIS A 111 -0.22 9.03 -7.46
N LYS A 112 0.11 10.01 -8.31
CA LYS A 112 1.22 10.94 -8.08
C LYS A 112 0.95 11.87 -6.90
N LEU A 113 -0.26 12.40 -6.76
CA LEU A 113 -0.66 13.23 -5.61
C LEU A 113 -0.62 12.45 -4.30
N VAL A 114 -1.08 11.20 -4.31
CA VAL A 114 -0.99 10.28 -3.15
C VAL A 114 0.47 10.04 -2.80
N PHE A 115 1.34 9.76 -3.78
CA PHE A 115 2.76 9.60 -3.55
C PHE A 115 3.41 10.85 -2.94
N LEU A 116 3.14 12.03 -3.49
CA LEU A 116 3.64 13.30 -2.96
C LEU A 116 3.14 13.57 -1.53
N SER A 117 1.87 13.24 -1.26
CA SER A 117 1.28 13.35 0.08
C SER A 117 2.01 12.42 1.06
N ILE A 118 2.19 11.15 0.71
CA ILE A 118 2.93 10.19 1.54
C ILE A 118 4.34 10.69 1.82
N LEU A 119 5.04 11.20 0.81
CA LEU A 119 6.40 11.73 0.97
C LEU A 119 6.41 12.92 1.95
N LYS A 120 5.48 13.87 1.80
CA LYS A 120 5.35 15.06 2.66
C LYS A 120 5.00 14.70 4.10
N TYR A 121 4.18 13.67 4.31
CA TYR A 121 3.74 13.24 5.64
C TYR A 121 4.64 12.19 6.29
N LYS A 122 5.55 11.54 5.55
CA LYS A 122 6.41 10.46 6.06
C LYS A 122 7.18 10.88 7.31
N GLU A 123 7.79 12.06 7.31
CA GLU A 123 8.54 12.58 8.47
C GLU A 123 7.64 12.79 9.68
N ARG A 124 6.46 13.39 9.47
CA ARG A 124 5.46 13.58 10.55
C ARG A 124 4.95 12.24 11.08
N LEU A 125 4.68 11.27 10.20
CA LEU A 125 4.21 9.94 10.57
C LEU A 125 5.27 9.16 11.34
N VAL A 126 6.54 9.21 10.92
CA VAL A 126 7.66 8.59 11.64
C VAL A 126 7.82 9.19 13.04
N LEU A 127 7.74 10.52 13.16
CA LEU A 127 7.79 11.20 14.47
C LEU A 127 6.60 10.83 15.35
N LEU A 128 5.39 10.76 14.80
CA LEU A 128 4.19 10.36 15.53
C LEU A 128 4.26 8.89 15.98
N LEU A 129 4.72 7.99 15.11
CA LEU A 129 4.92 6.57 15.44
C LEU A 129 5.96 6.40 16.55
N ARG A 130 7.10 7.09 16.47
CA ARG A 130 8.11 7.08 17.55
C ARG A 130 7.53 7.60 18.86
N ARG A 131 6.80 8.72 18.84
CA ARG A 131 6.12 9.27 20.03
C ARG A 131 5.10 8.28 20.60
N PHE A 132 4.35 7.60 19.75
CA PHE A 132 3.33 6.63 20.16
C PHE A 132 3.96 5.36 20.75
N CYS A 133 4.97 4.80 20.09
CA CYS A 133 5.75 3.68 20.61
C CYS A 133 6.42 4.04 21.94
N ALA A 134 7.03 5.22 22.06
CA ALA A 134 7.61 5.70 23.31
C ALA A 134 6.57 5.87 24.42
N LYS A 135 5.36 6.35 24.10
CA LYS A 135 4.25 6.41 25.09
C LYS A 135 3.79 5.02 25.51
N ARG A 136 3.73 4.06 24.60
CA ARG A 136 3.37 2.67 24.92
C ARG A 136 4.44 2.00 25.78
N THR A 137 5.72 2.13 25.42
CA THR A 137 6.82 1.62 26.24
C THR A 137 6.87 2.30 27.59
N LEU A 138 6.63 3.61 27.69
CA LEU A 138 6.54 4.29 28.98
C LEU A 138 5.36 3.81 29.83
N LYS A 139 4.19 3.55 29.23
CA LYS A 139 3.04 2.96 29.95
C LYS A 139 3.37 1.56 30.44
N ASP A 140 4.00 0.74 29.61
CA ASP A 140 4.39 -0.62 29.95
C ASP A 140 5.48 -0.65 31.04
N LEU A 141 6.46 0.25 30.95
CA LEU A 141 7.47 0.47 32.00
C LEU A 141 6.86 1.00 33.30
N ALA A 142 5.87 1.89 33.24
CA ALA A 142 5.17 2.39 34.43
C ALA A 142 4.30 1.32 35.13
N LEU A 143 3.85 0.30 34.37
CA LEU A 143 3.14 -0.87 34.89
C LEU A 143 4.10 -1.95 35.44
N ARG A 144 5.41 -1.86 35.17
CA ARG A 144 6.38 -2.79 35.78
C ARG A 144 6.45 -2.55 37.30
N PRO A 145 6.40 -3.63 38.11
CA PRO A 145 6.42 -3.52 39.57
C PRO A 145 7.69 -2.85 40.11
N SER A 146 8.80 -2.87 39.37
CA SER A 146 10.06 -2.19 39.72
C SER A 146 10.00 -0.66 39.64
N PHE A 147 9.07 -0.10 38.86
CA PHE A 147 8.85 1.35 38.72
C PHE A 147 7.61 1.83 39.48
N ARG A 148 6.92 0.93 40.19
CA ARG A 148 5.92 1.30 41.19
C ARG A 148 6.68 2.08 42.25
N LYS A 149 6.64 3.41 42.14
CA LYS A 149 7.19 4.34 43.12
C LYS A 149 6.81 3.77 44.48
N GLU A 150 7.80 3.28 45.22
CA GLU A 150 7.57 2.78 46.58
C GLU A 150 6.84 3.88 47.31
N LYS A 151 5.54 3.69 47.55
CA LYS A 151 4.81 4.39 48.60
C LYS A 151 5.19 3.76 49.95
N TYR A 152 6.45 3.40 50.14
CA TYR A 152 6.98 3.20 51.47
C TYR A 152 7.31 4.57 52.00
N GLY A 153 6.73 4.88 53.16
CA GLY A 153 6.78 6.19 53.77
C GLY A 153 8.18 6.75 53.82
N SER A 154 8.24 8.08 53.83
CA SER A 154 9.40 8.85 54.26
C SER A 154 9.93 8.31 55.59
N SER A 155 10.83 7.33 55.53
CA SER A 155 11.68 6.96 56.64
C SER A 155 12.97 7.73 56.43
N ARG A 156 13.05 8.87 57.11
CA ARG A 156 14.31 9.55 57.45
C ARG A 156 15.17 8.56 58.26
N ARG A 157 15.87 7.65 57.57
CA ARG A 157 16.94 6.87 58.17
C ARG A 157 18.23 7.42 57.60
N ASN A 158 18.85 8.29 58.38
CA ASN A 158 20.22 8.75 58.14
C ASN A 158 21.10 7.49 58.07
N GLN A 159 21.44 7.06 56.86
CA GLN A 159 22.61 6.22 56.66
C GLN A 159 23.80 7.18 56.56
N PRO A 160 24.76 7.16 57.51
CA PRO A 160 26.01 7.85 57.28
C PRO A 160 26.69 7.15 56.10
N LEU A 161 26.87 7.89 55.01
CA LEU A 161 27.74 7.48 53.90
C LEU A 161 29.15 7.36 54.47
N HIS A 162 29.61 6.13 54.69
CA HIS A 162 31.00 5.88 55.05
C HIS A 162 31.85 6.19 53.80
N PRO A 163 32.77 7.16 53.83
CA PRO A 163 33.61 7.47 52.68
C PRO A 163 34.58 6.30 52.44
N LEU A 164 34.77 5.93 51.16
CA LEU A 164 35.66 4.85 50.72
C LEU A 164 37.14 5.09 51.08
N SER A 165 37.51 6.32 51.48
CA SER A 165 38.83 6.67 52.02
C SER A 165 39.08 6.16 53.44
N ALA A 166 38.06 5.66 54.15
CA ALA A 166 38.24 5.03 55.45
C ALA A 166 38.93 3.65 55.38
N GLN A 167 39.12 3.11 54.17
CA GLN A 167 39.66 1.77 53.96
C GLN A 167 41.15 1.75 53.55
N GLU A 168 41.81 2.91 53.51
CA GLU A 168 43.24 3.02 53.15
C GLU A 168 44.23 2.68 54.29
N GLY A 169 43.75 2.35 55.48
CA GLY A 169 44.60 2.12 56.67
C GLY A 169 44.95 0.66 57.02
N LEU A 170 44.53 -0.34 56.23
CA LEU A 170 44.69 -1.77 56.58
C LEU A 170 45.65 -2.56 55.69
N ALA A 171 46.61 -1.89 55.05
CA ALA A 171 47.72 -2.56 54.36
C ALA A 171 49.05 -2.26 55.07
N SER A 172 49.36 -3.04 56.10
CA SER A 172 50.73 -3.24 56.56
C SER A 172 50.88 -4.66 57.09
N PRO A 173 51.45 -5.60 56.32
CA PRO A 173 52.10 -6.76 56.88
C PRO A 173 53.59 -6.47 57.11
N LEU A 174 53.99 -6.71 58.36
CA LEU A 174 55.33 -7.02 58.85
C LEU A 174 56.33 -7.53 57.81
N SER A 175 57.45 -6.81 57.68
CA SER A 175 58.81 -7.37 57.58
C SER A 175 59.83 -6.25 57.77
#